data_AF-A0A829D650-F1
#
_entry.id   AF-A0A829D650-F1
#
_cell.length_a   1.000
_cell.length_b   1.000
_cell.length_c   1.000
_cell.angle_alpha   90.00
_cell.angle_beta   90.00
_cell.angle_gamma   90.00
#
_symmetry.space_group_name_H-M   'P 1'
#
loop_
_entity.id
_entity.type
_entity.pdbx_description
1 polymer ?
#
loop_
_entity_poly.entity_id
_entity_poly.type
_entity_poly.pdbx_seq_one_letter_code
_entity_poly.pdbx_strand_id
1 'polypeptide(L)'
;MSYDFHSPKTNPGPVTSIPLTKKNLEFLLKRTSNSKLWLGLPLYGYFWNRNGRVQILTQKDLKKFRESSEIILNEDGFFFVKNSKGEGYISDLNTLEKYNVLINTFQLKGTAFWRVGF
;
A
#
# COMPACT_ATOMS: atom_id res chain seq x y z
N MET A 1 8.35 -7.39 -5.24
CA MET A 1 8.06 -6.48 -4.11
C MET A 1 7.20 -5.35 -4.66
N SER A 2 5.88 -5.43 -4.51
CA SER A 2 4.94 -4.47 -5.12
C SER A 2 4.59 -3.36 -4.12
N TYR A 3 5.62 -2.66 -3.67
CA TYR A 3 5.53 -1.56 -2.71
C TYR A 3 6.69 -0.59 -2.91
N ASP A 4 6.71 0.48 -2.12
CA ASP A 4 7.58 1.65 -2.27
C ASP A 4 7.38 2.36 -3.63
N PHE A 5 6.16 2.33 -4.16
CA PHE A 5 5.77 3.19 -5.28
C PHE A 5 5.91 4.66 -4.90
N HIS A 6 5.51 5.00 -3.68
CA HIS A 6 5.95 6.18 -2.96
C HIS A 6 6.71 5.76 -1.69
N SER A 7 7.77 6.49 -1.38
CA SER A 7 8.68 6.25 -0.26
C SER A 7 9.09 7.57 0.40
N PRO A 8 9.86 7.58 1.51
CA PRO A 8 10.34 8.82 2.12
C PRO A 8 11.19 9.71 1.20
N LYS A 9 11.66 9.17 0.06
CA LYS A 9 12.46 9.88 -0.94
C LYS A 9 11.64 10.43 -2.11
N THR A 10 10.33 10.22 -2.12
CA THR A 10 9.43 10.70 -3.18
C THR A 10 8.41 11.68 -2.62
N ASN A 11 7.66 12.32 -3.53
CA ASN A 11 6.45 13.04 -3.15
C ASN A 11 5.45 12.12 -2.44
N PRO A 12 4.55 12.68 -1.61
CA PRO A 12 3.51 11.91 -0.93
C PRO A 12 2.62 11.13 -1.90
N GLY A 13 2.26 9.92 -1.50
CA GLY A 13 1.36 9.07 -2.28
C GLY A 13 1.25 7.64 -1.74
N PRO A 14 0.41 6.80 -2.38
CA PRO A 14 0.23 5.40 -1.99
C PRO A 14 1.53 4.60 -2.02
N VAL A 15 1.82 3.84 -0.96
CA VAL A 15 3.02 2.98 -0.90
C VAL A 15 2.98 1.88 -1.96
N THR A 16 1.79 1.48 -2.40
CA THR A 16 1.58 0.50 -3.45
C THR A 16 0.50 0.99 -4.42
N SER A 17 0.38 0.37 -5.59
CA SER A 17 -0.59 0.76 -6.63
C SER A 17 -1.13 -0.50 -7.30
N ILE A 18 -2.45 -0.69 -7.28
CA ILE A 18 -3.11 -1.85 -7.91
C ILE A 18 -2.90 -1.84 -9.43
N PRO A 19 -3.13 -0.74 -10.16
CA PRO A 19 -2.88 -0.69 -11.60
C PRO A 19 -1.43 -1.02 -11.98
N LEU A 20 -0.46 -0.46 -11.25
CA LEU A 20 0.96 -0.74 -11.51
C LEU A 20 1.31 -2.19 -11.17
N THR A 21 0.79 -2.72 -10.06
CA THR A 21 0.96 -4.13 -9.68
C THR A 21 0.44 -5.06 -10.78
N LYS A 22 -0.78 -4.80 -11.28
CA LYS A 22 -1.38 -5.59 -12.37
C LYS A 22 -0.49 -5.57 -13.62
N LYS A 23 -0.05 -4.39 -14.06
CA LYS A 23 0.84 -4.24 -15.22
C LYS A 23 2.16 -5.01 -15.03
N ASN A 24 2.74 -4.97 -13.83
CA ASN A 24 3.97 -5.70 -13.52
C ASN A 24 3.75 -7.22 -13.53
N LEU A 25 2.63 -7.71 -13.01
CA LEU A 25 2.27 -9.13 -13.06
C LEU A 25 2.08 -9.60 -14.51
N GLU A 26 1.33 -8.86 -15.33
CA GLU A 26 1.15 -9.16 -16.76
C GLU A 26 2.48 -9.24 -17.51
N PHE A 27 3.46 -8.40 -17.15
CA PHE A 27 4.81 -8.46 -17.71
C PHE A 27 5.60 -9.69 -17.24
N LEU A 28 5.56 -10.01 -15.94
CA LEU A 28 6.31 -11.11 -15.33
C LEU A 28 5.78 -12.48 -15.78
N LEU A 29 4.47 -12.63 -15.93
CA LEU A 29 3.83 -13.88 -16.32
C LEU A 29 4.17 -14.34 -17.74
N LYS A 30 4.65 -13.43 -18.59
CA LYS A 30 5.22 -13.77 -19.90
C LYS A 30 6.57 -14.51 -19.79
N ARG A 31 7.19 -14.53 -18.61
CA ARG A 31 8.58 -15.01 -18.39
C ARG A 31 8.70 -16.01 -17.24
N THR A 32 7.76 -15.98 -16.30
CA THR A 32 7.80 -16.79 -15.08
C THR A 32 6.41 -17.38 -14.81
N SER A 33 6.35 -18.68 -14.52
CA SER A 33 5.10 -19.33 -14.11
C SER A 33 4.51 -18.66 -12.87
N ASN A 34 3.19 -18.43 -12.88
CA ASN A 34 2.43 -17.89 -11.75
C ASN A 34 2.69 -18.63 -10.43
N SER A 35 2.84 -19.96 -10.48
CA SER A 35 3.16 -20.83 -9.35
C SER A 35 4.52 -20.57 -8.69
N LYS A 36 5.36 -19.71 -9.27
CA LYS A 36 6.64 -19.27 -8.69
C LYS A 36 6.60 -17.84 -8.15
N LEU A 37 5.51 -17.10 -8.39
CA LEU A 37 5.41 -15.70 -8.05
C LEU A 37 4.70 -15.50 -6.71
N TRP A 38 5.38 -14.83 -5.79
CA TRP A 38 4.79 -14.30 -4.55
C TRP A 38 4.59 -12.79 -4.68
N LEU A 39 3.38 -12.30 -4.37
CA LEU A 39 3.10 -10.87 -4.40
C LEU A 39 3.54 -10.23 -3.09
N GLY A 40 4.56 -9.39 -3.16
CA GLY A 40 5.03 -8.61 -2.01
C GLY A 40 4.14 -7.41 -1.73
N LEU A 41 3.58 -7.28 -0.52
CA LEU A 41 2.70 -6.18 -0.11
C LEU A 41 3.17 -5.49 1.19
N PRO A 42 2.96 -4.17 1.33
CA PRO A 42 3.32 -3.44 2.53
C PRO A 42 2.21 -3.55 3.59
N LEU A 43 2.60 -3.70 4.85
CA LEU A 43 1.72 -3.52 6.03
C LEU A 43 1.90 -2.12 6.67
N TYR A 44 2.65 -1.25 6.02
CA TYR A 44 2.96 0.10 6.47
C TYR A 44 2.49 1.14 5.46
N GLY A 45 2.36 2.36 5.95
CA GLY A 45 2.19 3.58 5.20
C GLY A 45 3.27 4.60 5.51
N TYR A 46 3.13 5.80 4.97
CA TYR A 46 3.97 6.94 5.32
C TYR A 46 3.12 8.18 5.55
N PHE A 47 3.57 9.04 6.47
CA PHE A 47 3.05 10.38 6.72
C PHE A 47 4.14 11.41 6.44
N TRP A 48 3.91 12.27 5.47
CA TRP A 48 4.78 13.37 5.11
C TRP A 48 4.36 14.62 5.90
N ASN A 49 5.21 15.02 6.84
CA ASN A 49 4.99 16.24 7.61
C ASN A 49 5.36 17.47 6.78
N ARG A 50 4.66 18.58 7.02
CA ARG A 50 4.97 19.89 6.40
C ARG A 50 6.37 20.41 6.70
N ASN A 51 7.01 19.94 7.78
CA ASN A 51 8.39 20.27 8.13
C ASN A 51 9.45 19.41 7.39
N GLY A 52 9.03 18.60 6.41
CA GLY A 52 9.91 17.77 5.59
C GLY A 52 10.25 16.40 6.18
N ARG A 53 9.82 16.08 7.41
CA ARG A 53 10.05 14.75 8.01
C ARG A 53 8.99 13.75 7.55
N VAL A 54 9.43 12.53 7.22
CA VAL A 54 8.52 11.42 6.89
C VAL A 54 8.51 10.42 8.04
N GLN A 55 7.31 10.01 8.46
CA GLN A 55 7.09 9.01 9.51
C GLN A 55 6.43 7.78 8.92
N ILE A 56 6.72 6.60 9.48
CA ILE A 56 6.00 5.38 9.13
C ILE A 56 4.62 5.44 9.76
N LEU A 57 3.60 5.04 9.00
CA LEU A 57 2.25 4.82 9.50
C LEU A 57 1.99 3.33 9.68
N THR A 58 1.37 2.99 10.80
CA THR A 58 0.88 1.65 11.12
C THR A 58 -0.65 1.61 11.10
N GLN A 59 -1.22 0.41 11.05
CA GLN A 59 -2.67 0.25 11.23
C GLN A 59 -3.14 0.72 12.61
N LYS A 60 -2.26 0.71 13.62
CA LYS A 60 -2.54 1.25 14.95
C LYS A 60 -2.60 2.78 14.95
N ASP A 61 -1.77 3.45 14.17
CA ASP A 61 -1.78 4.91 14.05
C ASP A 61 -3.03 5.41 13.34
N LEU A 62 -3.48 4.68 12.31
CA LEU A 62 -4.73 4.99 11.61
C LEU A 62 -5.94 5.04 12.57
N LYS A 63 -6.00 4.13 13.55
CA LYS A 63 -7.06 4.16 14.57
C LYS A 63 -7.07 5.47 15.36
N LYS A 64 -5.91 6.05 15.65
CA LYS A 64 -5.78 7.35 16.33
C LYS A 64 -6.15 8.52 15.42
N PHE A 65 -5.82 8.43 14.12
CA PHE A 65 -6.14 9.48 13.16
C PHE A 65 -7.64 9.60 12.87
N ARG A 66 -8.42 8.51 13.02
CA ARG A 66 -9.90 8.53 12.91
C ARG A 66 -10.59 9.56 13.81
N GLU A 67 -9.96 9.95 14.92
CA GLU A 67 -10.53 10.89 15.88
C GLU A 67 -10.21 12.36 15.56
N SER A 68 -9.22 12.62 14.69
CA SER A 68 -8.58 13.95 14.59
C SER A 68 -8.22 14.38 13.16
N SER A 69 -8.53 13.57 12.15
CA SER A 69 -8.12 13.81 10.78
C SER A 69 -9.21 13.43 9.79
N GLU A 70 -9.22 14.11 8.65
CA GLU A 70 -10.06 13.72 7.53
C GLU A 70 -9.49 12.44 6.92
N ILE A 71 -10.37 11.46 6.74
CA ILE A 71 -10.04 10.19 6.11
C ILE A 71 -10.78 10.12 4.80
N ILE A 72 -10.02 10.16 3.71
CA ILE A 72 -10.55 10.01 2.36
C ILE A 72 -10.23 8.58 1.89
N LEU A 73 -11.27 7.86 1.50
CA LEU A 73 -11.14 6.57 0.83
C LEU A 73 -10.80 6.81 -0.63
N ASN A 74 -9.70 6.23 -1.11
CA ASN A 74 -9.40 6.18 -2.53
C ASN A 74 -10.19 5.04 -3.19
N GLU A 75 -10.52 5.16 -4.48
CA GLU A 75 -11.12 4.09 -5.30
C GLU A 75 -10.34 2.78 -5.26
N ASP A 76 -9.03 2.81 -5.03
CA ASP A 76 -8.17 1.63 -4.86
C ASP A 76 -8.13 1.07 -3.42
N GLY A 77 -8.87 1.68 -2.49
CA GLY A 77 -8.98 1.28 -1.07
C GLY A 77 -7.99 1.96 -0.13
N PHE A 78 -7.07 2.78 -0.62
CA PHE A 78 -6.10 3.45 0.28
C PHE A 78 -6.80 4.41 1.24
N PHE A 79 -6.34 4.43 2.49
CA PHE A 79 -6.67 5.52 3.40
C PHE A 79 -5.70 6.68 3.20
N PHE A 80 -6.28 7.82 2.85
CA PHE A 80 -5.60 9.10 2.87
C PHE A 80 -5.96 9.84 4.15
N VAL A 81 -4.94 10.16 4.94
CA VAL A 81 -5.06 10.95 6.16
C VAL A 81 -4.54 12.35 5.87
N LYS A 82 -5.35 13.39 6.07
CA LYS A 82 -4.92 14.78 5.93
C LYS A 82 -5.25 15.59 7.17
N ASN A 83 -4.28 16.36 7.65
CA ASN A 83 -4.47 17.31 8.74
C ASN A 83 -3.51 18.51 8.64
N SER A 84 -3.51 19.37 9.65
CA SER A 84 -2.65 20.56 9.70
C SER A 84 -1.15 20.25 9.72
N LYS A 85 -0.75 19.04 10.13
CA LYS A 85 0.65 18.61 10.22
C LYS A 85 1.19 18.04 8.92
N GLY A 86 0.33 17.54 8.03
CA GLY A 86 0.76 16.90 6.79
C GLY A 86 -0.29 15.96 6.21
N GLU A 87 0.20 15.02 5.41
CA GLU A 87 -0.65 14.02 4.77
C GLU A 87 0.00 12.63 4.77
N GLY A 88 -0.82 11.59 4.79
CA GLY A 88 -0.33 10.22 4.86
C GLY A 88 -1.20 9.22 4.10
N TYR A 89 -0.56 8.12 3.74
CA TYR A 89 -1.12 7.08 2.90
C TYR A 89 -0.83 5.72 3.51
N ILE A 90 -1.86 4.89 3.69
CA ILE A 90 -1.73 3.53 4.19
C ILE A 90 -2.78 2.60 3.55
N SER A 91 -2.40 1.35 3.32
CA SER A 91 -3.31 0.32 2.80
C SER A 91 -4.30 -0.11 3.87
N ASP A 92 -5.56 -0.26 3.50
CA ASP A 92 -6.60 -0.78 4.38
C ASP A 92 -7.00 -2.23 4.06
N LEU A 93 -8.03 -2.72 4.74
CA LEU A 93 -8.58 -4.04 4.45
C LEU A 93 -9.15 -4.13 3.03
N ASN A 94 -9.81 -3.08 2.51
CA ASN A 94 -10.35 -3.06 1.15
C ASN A 94 -9.24 -3.14 0.07
N THR A 95 -8.11 -2.45 0.26
CA THR A 95 -6.92 -2.59 -0.59
C THR A 95 -6.37 -4.01 -0.54
N LEU A 96 -6.28 -4.62 0.66
CA LEU A 96 -5.83 -6.00 0.80
C LEU A 96 -6.77 -6.99 0.10
N GLU A 97 -8.09 -6.80 0.22
CA GLU A 97 -9.07 -7.64 -0.50
C GLU A 97 -8.95 -7.50 -2.02
N LYS A 98 -8.73 -6.29 -2.54
CA LYS A 98 -8.46 -6.10 -3.97
C LYS A 98 -7.20 -6.82 -4.42
N TYR A 99 -6.16 -6.83 -3.59
CA TYR A 99 -4.97 -7.63 -3.88
C TYR A 99 -5.23 -9.12 -3.81
N ASN A 100 -6.04 -9.61 -2.87
CA ASN A 100 -6.46 -11.02 -2.81
C ASN A 100 -7.18 -11.42 -4.11
N VAL A 101 -8.11 -10.58 -4.61
CA VAL A 101 -8.75 -10.80 -5.91
C VAL A 101 -7.72 -10.87 -7.04
N LEU A 102 -6.73 -9.98 -7.04
CA LEU A 102 -5.66 -9.96 -8.05
C LEU A 102 -4.81 -11.24 -8.00
N ILE A 103 -4.42 -11.69 -6.80
CA ILE A 103 -3.65 -12.92 -6.57
C ILE A 103 -4.40 -14.14 -7.12
N ASN A 104 -5.71 -14.23 -6.83
CA ASN A 104 -6.57 -15.31 -7.32
C ASN A 104 -6.73 -15.25 -8.84
N THR A 105 -6.97 -14.05 -9.40
CA THR A 105 -7.14 -13.83 -10.84
C THR A 105 -5.91 -14.27 -11.63
N PHE A 106 -4.71 -13.95 -11.13
CA PHE A 106 -3.45 -14.34 -11.77
C PHE A 106 -2.93 -15.71 -11.32
N GLN A 107 -3.63 -16.40 -10.41
CA GLN A 107 -3.26 -17.70 -9.83
C GLN A 107 -1.82 -17.70 -9.28
N LEU A 108 -1.45 -16.63 -8.58
CA LEU A 108 -0.10 -16.52 -7.99
C LEU A 108 0.08 -17.53 -6.84
N LYS A 109 1.32 -17.85 -6.50
CA LYS A 109 1.64 -18.76 -5.39
C LYS A 109 1.14 -18.25 -4.03
N GLY A 110 1.08 -16.94 -3.85
CA GLY A 110 0.57 -16.31 -2.64
C GLY A 110 1.11 -14.90 -2.41
N THR A 111 1.02 -14.44 -1.16
CA THR A 111 1.40 -13.10 -0.72
C THR A 111 2.56 -13.15 0.26
N ALA A 112 3.48 -12.19 0.17
CA ALA A 112 4.55 -11.97 1.13
C ALA A 112 4.41 -10.57 1.73
N PHE A 113 4.13 -10.48 3.04
CA PHE A 113 3.92 -9.21 3.71
C PHE A 113 5.22 -8.62 4.27
N TRP A 114 5.42 -7.32 4.07
CA TRP A 114 6.46 -6.54 4.74
C TRP A 114 5.81 -5.52 5.68
N ARG A 115 5.85 -5.69 6.99
CA ARG A 115 6.17 -6.91 7.77
C ARG A 115 5.33 -6.90 9.04
N VAL A 116 5.30 -8.01 9.75
CA VAL A 116 4.67 -8.07 11.08
C VAL A 116 5.25 -6.99 12.00
N GLY A 117 4.37 -6.29 12.72
CA GLY A 117 4.71 -5.20 13.64
C GLY A 117 4.35 -3.80 13.13
N PHE A 118 3.90 -3.69 11.87
CA PHE A 118 3.26 -2.50 11.31
C PHE A 118 1.71 -2.63 11.30
#